data_AF-A0A7K4CY22-F1
#
_entry.id   AF-A0A7K4CY22-F1
#
_cell.length_a   1.000
_cell.length_b   1.000
_cell.length_c   1.000
_cell.angle_alpha   90.00
_cell.angle_beta   90.00
_cell.angle_gamma   90.00
#
_symmetry.space_group_name_H-M   'P 1'
#
loop_
_entity.id
_entity.type
_entity.pdbx_description
1 polymer ?
#
loop_
_entity_poly.entity_id
_entity_poly.type
_entity_poly.pdbx_seq_one_letter_code
_entity_poly.pdbx_strand_id
1 'polypeptide(L)'
;MGAAKNIFSGMIQSIVALATFIVVPWLGLTAVKTLDLGASISIQYFRDGIDDILFYIISIGLVMCALAFAKGSSPKYSKRKPVFSLLYLFGAACYSYIIKYTGLSRVPITLVGYGDIVVNLDAFVYFVFGIVVINSILTILDLIIVIADQRREDVYSLDEERKATMIAAEQLGVKVE
;
A
#
# COMPACT_ATOMS: atom_id res chain seq x y z
N MET A 1 -17.01 1.80 -15.97
CA MET A 1 -17.02 2.82 -14.88
C MET A 1 -16.48 4.11 -15.46
N GLY A 2 -17.18 5.24 -15.30
CA GLY A 2 -16.73 6.53 -15.82
C GLY A 2 -15.47 7.06 -15.13
N ALA A 3 -14.70 7.89 -15.83
CA ALA A 3 -13.44 8.46 -15.34
C ALA A 3 -13.59 9.19 -13.99
N ALA A 4 -14.68 9.95 -13.82
CA ALA A 4 -14.97 10.67 -12.58
C ALA A 4 -15.13 9.73 -11.36
N LYS A 5 -15.77 8.56 -11.55
CA LYS A 5 -15.95 7.57 -10.48
C LYS A 5 -14.61 6.98 -10.02
N ASN A 6 -13.69 6.78 -10.96
CA ASN A 6 -12.37 6.26 -10.63
C ASN A 6 -11.55 7.30 -9.86
N ILE A 7 -11.54 8.56 -10.30
CA ILE A 7 -10.86 9.65 -9.58
C ILE A 7 -11.38 9.76 -8.15
N PHE A 8 -12.71 9.74 -7.97
CA PHE A 8 -13.32 9.79 -6.64
C PHE A 8 -12.92 8.59 -5.77
N SER A 9 -12.86 7.38 -6.34
CA SER A 9 -12.36 6.21 -5.62
C SER A 9 -10.89 6.36 -5.21
N GLY A 10 -10.05 6.96 -6.07
CA GLY A 10 -8.68 7.32 -5.74
C GLY A 10 -8.59 8.30 -4.58
N MET A 11 -9.42 9.35 -4.56
CA MET A 11 -9.44 10.33 -3.46
C MET A 11 -9.79 9.67 -2.13
N ILE A 12 -10.84 8.83 -2.09
CA ILE A 12 -11.23 8.12 -0.86
C ILE A 12 -10.08 7.25 -0.36
N GLN A 13 -9.43 6.47 -1.25
CA GLN A 13 -8.32 5.60 -0.85
C GLN A 13 -7.12 6.41 -0.34
N SER A 14 -6.84 7.57 -0.93
CA SER A 14 -5.79 8.48 -0.45
C SER A 14 -6.12 9.06 0.93
N ILE A 15 -7.37 9.44 1.19
CA ILE A 15 -7.80 9.94 2.51
C ILE A 15 -7.64 8.83 3.57
N VAL A 16 -8.06 7.60 3.26
CA VAL A 16 -7.88 6.46 4.17
C VAL A 16 -6.39 6.19 4.43
N ALA A 17 -5.54 6.28 3.41
CA ALA A 17 -4.09 6.15 3.57
C ALA A 17 -3.51 7.27 4.42
N LEU A 18 -3.94 8.53 4.22
CA LEU A 18 -3.51 9.68 5.02
C LEU A 18 -3.88 9.49 6.50
N ALA A 19 -5.10 9.04 6.78
CA ALA A 19 -5.53 8.74 8.14
C ALA A 19 -4.66 7.65 8.77
N THR A 20 -4.40 6.57 8.02
CA THR A 20 -3.72 5.36 8.51
C THR A 20 -2.21 5.54 8.68
N PHE A 21 -1.53 6.14 7.70
CA PHE A 21 -0.06 6.22 7.67
C PHE A 21 0.50 7.55 8.17
N ILE A 22 -0.33 8.59 8.30
CA ILE A 22 0.13 9.91 8.76
C ILE A 22 -0.59 10.29 10.05
N VAL A 23 -1.91 10.47 10.01
CA VAL A 23 -2.65 11.09 11.12
C VAL A 23 -2.60 10.24 12.38
N VAL A 24 -2.94 8.94 12.29
CA VAL A 24 -2.95 8.04 13.45
C VAL A 24 -1.55 7.92 14.09
N PRO A 25 -0.48 7.64 13.32
CA PRO A 25 0.89 7.62 13.85
C PRO A 25 1.32 8.97 14.43
N TRP A 26 1.05 10.08 13.75
CA TRP A 26 1.40 11.42 14.22
C TRP A 26 0.73 11.76 15.56
N LEU A 27 -0.57 11.46 15.69
CA LEU A 27 -1.31 11.63 16.95
C LEU A 27 -0.74 10.74 18.06
N GLY A 28 -0.48 9.47 17.76
CA GLY A 28 0.10 8.53 18.72
C GLY A 28 1.45 9.00 19.26
N LEU A 29 2.34 9.45 18.37
CA LEU A 29 3.67 9.92 18.75
C LEU A 29 3.66 11.26 19.47
N THR A 30 2.80 12.18 19.04
CA THR A 30 2.64 13.46 19.71
C THR A 30 2.08 13.25 21.12
N ALA A 31 1.12 12.33 21.30
CA ALA A 31 0.61 11.98 22.61
C ALA A 31 1.68 11.37 23.53
N VAL A 32 2.56 10.50 23.01
CA VAL A 32 3.68 9.97 23.79
C VAL A 32 4.70 11.06 24.13
N LYS A 33 4.94 12.03 23.24
CA LYS A 33 5.84 13.18 23.49
C LYS A 33 5.34 14.05 24.65
N THR A 34 4.02 14.23 24.78
CA THR A 34 3.41 15.11 25.79
C THR A 34 2.96 14.40 27.06
N LEU A 35 2.92 13.06 27.07
CA LEU A 35 2.63 12.27 28.26
C LEU A 35 3.69 12.54 29.34
N ASP A 36 3.24 13.19 30.41
CA ASP A 36 3.97 13.37 31.67
C ASP A 36 3.14 12.66 32.74
N LEU A 37 3.52 11.42 33.06
CA LEU A 37 2.72 10.49 33.87
C LEU A 37 2.92 10.70 35.39
N GLY A 38 3.41 11.87 35.81
CA GLY A 38 3.69 12.20 37.21
C GLY A 38 5.02 11.63 37.72
N ALA A 39 5.38 12.00 38.95
CA ALA A 39 6.72 11.78 39.55
C ALA A 39 7.20 10.32 39.64
N SER A 40 6.35 9.33 39.33
CA SER A 40 6.62 7.90 39.45
C SER A 40 6.79 7.15 38.11
N ILE A 41 6.54 7.78 36.96
CA ILE A 41 6.67 7.14 35.63
C ILE A 41 7.32 8.12 34.64
N SER A 42 8.55 7.85 34.20
CA SER A 42 9.28 8.69 33.24
C SER A 42 9.52 7.95 31.91
N ILE A 43 9.08 8.54 30.79
CA ILE A 43 9.35 8.05 29.42
C ILE A 43 10.37 9.01 28.78
N GLN A 44 11.64 8.94 29.21
CA GLN A 44 12.65 9.95 28.86
C GLN A 44 13.39 9.63 27.54
N TYR A 45 13.79 8.37 27.33
CA TYR A 45 14.58 7.95 26.15
C TYR A 45 13.85 8.06 24.80
N PHE A 46 12.52 8.10 24.81
CA PHE A 46 11.75 8.14 23.58
C PHE A 46 11.68 9.55 22.97
N ARG A 47 11.80 10.63 23.77
CA ARG A 47 11.50 12.00 23.35
C ARG A 47 12.51 12.59 22.36
N ASP A 48 13.80 12.26 22.47
CA ASP A 48 14.87 12.92 21.69
C ASP A 48 14.91 12.50 20.20
N GLY A 49 14.25 11.40 19.83
CA GLY A 49 14.20 10.90 18.44
C GLY A 49 12.84 11.07 17.74
N ILE A 50 11.81 11.57 18.42
CA ILE A 50 10.42 11.57 17.87
C ILE A 50 10.32 12.43 16.61
N ASP A 51 11.01 13.56 16.57
CA ASP A 51 10.86 14.51 15.46
C ASP A 51 11.44 13.94 14.14
N ASP A 52 12.56 13.21 14.21
CA ASP A 52 13.11 12.47 13.07
C ASP A 52 12.17 11.34 12.63
N ILE A 53 11.60 10.61 13.59
CA ILE A 53 10.65 9.53 13.32
C ILE A 53 9.40 10.07 12.62
N LEU A 54 8.86 11.20 13.10
CA LEU A 54 7.73 11.89 12.50
C LEU A 54 8.03 12.33 11.07
N PHE A 55 9.24 12.85 10.81
CA PHE A 55 9.66 13.22 9.46
C PHE A 55 9.61 12.03 8.49
N TYR A 56 10.16 10.87 8.88
CA TYR A 56 10.12 9.67 8.03
C TYR A 56 8.69 9.13 7.84
N ILE A 57 7.88 9.12 8.91
CA ILE A 57 6.47 8.71 8.86
C ILE A 57 5.68 9.57 7.89
N ILE A 58 5.81 10.90 7.98
CA ILE A 58 5.11 11.82 7.10
C ILE A 58 5.58 11.64 5.66
N SER A 59 6.90 11.58 5.44
CA SER A 59 7.49 11.48 4.10
C SER A 59 7.01 10.22 3.36
N ILE A 60 7.06 9.06 4.03
CA ILE A 60 6.63 7.79 3.43
C ILE A 60 5.11 7.68 3.40
N GLY A 61 4.43 8.21 4.42
CA GLY A 61 2.97 8.32 4.43
C GLY A 61 2.45 9.08 3.20
N LEU A 62 3.10 10.16 2.78
CA LEU A 62 2.74 10.89 1.57
C LEU A 62 2.92 10.05 0.30
N VAL A 63 4.01 9.27 0.21
CA VAL A 63 4.22 8.30 -0.88
C VAL A 63 3.10 7.26 -0.89
N MET A 64 2.71 6.75 0.28
CA MET A 64 1.61 5.80 0.43
C MET A 64 0.27 6.40 -0.01
N CYS A 65 -0.01 7.67 0.30
CA CYS A 65 -1.20 8.37 -0.18
C CYS A 65 -1.22 8.49 -1.71
N ALA A 66 -0.07 8.83 -2.33
CA ALA A 66 0.04 8.90 -3.78
C ALA A 66 -0.19 7.54 -4.45
N LEU A 67 0.37 6.47 -3.88
CA LEU A 67 0.17 5.10 -4.36
C LEU A 67 -1.27 4.62 -4.18
N ALA A 68 -1.91 4.95 -3.05
CA ALA A 68 -3.33 4.67 -2.81
C ALA A 68 -4.24 5.38 -3.82
N PHE A 69 -3.94 6.65 -4.13
CA PHE A 69 -4.65 7.40 -5.15
C PHE A 69 -4.49 6.76 -6.53
N ALA A 70 -3.27 6.40 -6.93
CA ALA A 70 -2.98 5.79 -8.22
C ALA A 70 -3.66 4.41 -8.37
N LYS A 71 -3.64 3.61 -7.30
CA LYS A 71 -4.35 2.33 -7.22
C LYS A 71 -5.87 2.50 -7.35
N GLY A 72 -6.45 3.43 -6.60
CA GLY A 72 -7.90 3.66 -6.57
C GLY A 72 -8.44 4.31 -7.84
N SER A 73 -7.66 5.18 -8.47
CA SER A 73 -8.02 5.81 -9.75
C SER A 73 -7.81 4.91 -10.97
N SER A 74 -7.14 3.76 -10.81
CA SER A 74 -6.94 2.81 -11.90
C SER A 74 -8.22 2.02 -12.21
N PRO A 75 -8.60 1.89 -13.50
CA PRO A 75 -9.73 1.05 -13.92
C PRO A 75 -9.57 -0.40 -13.45
N LYS A 76 -10.70 -1.08 -13.15
CA LYS A 76 -10.71 -2.43 -12.55
C LYS A 76 -9.89 -3.46 -13.33
N TYR A 77 -9.95 -3.43 -14.66
CA TYR A 77 -9.28 -4.39 -15.56
C TYR A 77 -8.00 -3.84 -16.21
N SER A 78 -7.45 -2.74 -15.69
CA SER A 78 -6.19 -2.19 -16.22
C SER A 78 -4.98 -2.86 -15.59
N LYS A 79 -3.95 -3.18 -16.39
CA LYS A 79 -2.62 -3.62 -15.92
C LYS A 79 -2.01 -2.69 -14.85
N ARG A 80 -2.36 -1.40 -14.88
CA ARG A 80 -1.83 -0.40 -13.95
C ARG A 80 -2.29 -0.64 -12.51
N LYS A 81 -3.50 -1.17 -12.31
CA LYS A 81 -4.09 -1.39 -10.98
C LYS A 81 -3.32 -2.40 -10.11
N PRO A 82 -3.01 -3.62 -10.59
CA PRO A 82 -2.18 -4.55 -9.83
C PRO A 82 -0.75 -4.04 -9.64
N VAL A 83 -0.17 -3.33 -10.62
CA VAL A 83 1.16 -2.71 -10.47
C VAL A 83 1.19 -1.69 -9.32
N PHE A 84 0.25 -0.74 -9.28
CA PHE A 84 0.17 0.21 -8.16
C PHE A 84 -0.19 -0.47 -6.84
N SER A 85 -0.91 -1.59 -6.88
CA SER A 85 -1.18 -2.40 -5.68
C SER A 85 0.09 -3.05 -5.12
N LEU A 86 0.98 -3.55 -5.98
CA LEU A 86 2.29 -4.08 -5.58
C LEU A 86 3.19 -2.97 -5.02
N LEU A 87 3.26 -1.83 -5.70
CA LEU A 87 4.02 -0.67 -5.21
C LEU A 87 3.52 -0.20 -3.85
N TYR A 88 2.20 -0.16 -3.65
CA TYR A 88 1.60 0.18 -2.36
C TYR A 88 1.97 -0.84 -1.28
N LEU A 89 1.92 -2.14 -1.57
CA LEU A 89 2.34 -3.17 -0.61
C LEU A 89 3.82 -3.11 -0.27
N PHE A 90 4.68 -2.84 -1.25
CA PHE A 90 6.09 -2.60 -1.04
C PHE A 90 6.33 -1.38 -0.13
N GLY A 91 5.63 -0.28 -0.40
CA GLY A 91 5.67 0.90 0.47
C GLY A 91 5.21 0.60 1.90
N ALA A 92 4.16 -0.22 2.07
CA ALA A 92 3.69 -0.66 3.39
C ALA A 92 4.73 -1.52 4.13
N ALA A 93 5.48 -2.37 3.41
CA ALA A 93 6.59 -3.14 3.97
C ALA A 93 7.72 -2.20 4.44
N CYS A 94 8.12 -1.23 3.61
CA CYS A 94 9.13 -0.22 3.96
C CYS A 94 8.69 0.62 5.16
N TYR A 95 7.41 1.01 5.21
CA TYR A 95 6.85 1.75 6.34
C TYR A 95 6.91 0.96 7.65
N SER A 96 6.50 -0.32 7.61
CA SER A 96 6.59 -1.23 8.77
C SER A 96 8.04 -1.48 9.21
N TYR A 97 8.96 -1.57 8.24
CA TYR A 97 10.39 -1.67 8.50
C TYR A 97 10.89 -0.46 9.29
N ILE A 98 10.52 0.74 8.87
CA ILE A 98 10.95 1.97 9.55
C ILE A 98 10.42 2.02 10.97
N ILE A 99 9.15 1.67 11.20
CA ILE A 99 8.60 1.58 12.58
C ILE A 99 9.43 0.64 13.46
N LYS A 100 9.93 -0.48 12.91
CA LYS A 100 10.79 -1.40 13.68
C LYS A 100 12.13 -0.77 14.06
N TYR A 101 12.79 -0.12 13.10
CA TYR A 101 14.16 0.38 13.29
C TYR A 101 14.24 1.74 13.97
N THR A 102 13.14 2.50 14.02
CA THR A 102 13.06 3.73 14.79
C THR A 102 12.94 3.51 16.29
N GLY A 103 12.90 2.25 16.76
CA GLY A 103 12.75 1.92 18.16
C GLY A 103 11.32 2.07 18.69
N LEU A 104 10.35 2.42 17.82
CA LEU A 104 8.94 2.48 18.18
C LEU A 104 8.36 1.16 18.65
N SER A 105 8.94 0.05 18.19
CA SER A 105 8.51 -1.28 18.58
C SER A 105 8.93 -1.66 20.00
N ARG A 106 9.77 -0.86 20.67
CA ARG A 106 10.25 -1.12 22.02
C ARG A 106 10.12 0.15 22.84
N VAL A 107 9.04 0.25 23.59
CA VAL A 107 8.79 1.40 24.46
C VAL A 107 9.25 1.03 25.87
N PRO A 108 10.41 1.53 26.34
CA PRO A 108 10.81 1.35 27.72
C PRO A 108 9.95 2.25 28.61
N ILE A 109 9.32 1.64 29.62
CA ILE A 109 8.56 2.33 30.66
C ILE A 109 9.31 2.12 31.97
N THR A 110 9.88 3.19 32.50
CA THR A 110 10.54 3.17 33.81
C THR A 110 9.54 3.48 34.91
N LEU A 111 9.32 2.53 35.82
CA LEU A 111 8.51 2.71 37.03
C LEU A 111 9.43 2.96 38.23
N VAL A 112 9.31 4.14 38.83
CA VAL A 112 10.10 4.52 40.01
C VAL A 112 9.80 3.54 41.14
N GLY A 113 10.83 2.78 41.57
CA GLY A 113 10.75 1.80 42.67
C GLY A 113 10.42 0.36 42.25
N TYR A 114 10.09 0.09 40.98
CA TYR A 114 9.70 -1.26 40.51
C TYR A 114 10.53 -1.78 39.32
N GLY A 115 11.39 -0.94 38.73
CA GLY A 115 12.26 -1.30 37.61
C GLY A 115 11.69 -0.95 36.24
N ASP A 116 12.39 -1.36 35.18
CA ASP A 116 12.02 -1.07 33.80
C ASP A 116 11.14 -2.18 33.21
N ILE A 117 10.00 -1.80 32.65
CA ILE A 117 9.14 -2.68 31.85
C ILE A 117 9.26 -2.25 30.39
N VAL A 118 9.68 -3.16 29.52
CA VAL A 118 9.75 -2.90 28.07
C VAL A 118 8.52 -3.49 27.40
N VAL A 119 7.66 -2.64 26.85
CA VAL A 119 6.57 -3.08 25.98
C VAL A 119 7.15 -3.41 24.62
N ASN A 120 7.12 -4.70 24.25
CA ASN A 120 7.65 -5.20 22.99
C ASN A 120 6.53 -5.40 21.97
N LEU A 121 6.50 -4.55 20.95
CA LEU A 121 5.59 -4.58 19.81
C LEU A 121 6.23 -5.23 18.57
N ASP A 122 7.42 -5.83 18.67
CA ASP A 122 8.10 -6.50 17.56
C ASP A 122 7.20 -7.60 16.96
N ALA A 123 6.49 -8.36 17.81
CA ALA A 123 5.55 -9.39 17.37
C ALA A 123 4.40 -8.80 16.52
N PHE A 124 3.89 -7.62 16.87
CA PHE A 124 2.87 -6.93 16.09
C PHE A 124 3.43 -6.48 14.73
N VAL A 125 4.65 -5.95 14.70
CA VAL A 125 5.31 -5.58 13.44
C VAL A 125 5.50 -6.79 12.52
N TYR A 126 5.95 -7.94 13.06
CA TYR A 126 6.08 -9.16 12.28
C TYR A 126 4.74 -9.70 11.76
N PHE A 127 3.67 -9.56 12.55
CA PHE A 127 2.33 -9.91 12.11
C PHE A 127 1.88 -9.06 10.91
N VAL A 128 2.12 -7.74 10.96
CA VAL A 128 1.87 -6.83 9.82
C VAL A 128 2.70 -7.23 8.60
N PHE A 129 3.98 -7.58 8.76
CA PHE A 129 4.81 -8.09 7.67
C PHE A 129 4.21 -9.35 7.03
N GLY A 130 3.73 -10.30 7.84
CA GLY A 130 3.07 -11.51 7.35
C GLY A 130 1.85 -11.19 6.48
N ILE A 131 1.01 -10.23 6.91
CA ILE A 131 -0.14 -9.76 6.13
C ILE A 131 0.31 -9.13 4.80
N VAL A 132 1.37 -8.33 4.80
CA VAL A 132 1.90 -7.70 3.59
C VAL A 132 2.41 -8.74 2.60
N VAL A 133 3.10 -9.79 3.07
CA VAL A 133 3.59 -10.88 2.21
C VAL A 133 2.42 -11.63 1.57
N ILE A 134 1.41 -12.02 2.34
CA ILE A 134 0.22 -12.73 1.81
C ILE A 134 -0.47 -11.87 0.75
N ASN A 135 -0.70 -10.59 1.03
CA ASN A 135 -1.33 -9.68 0.06
C ASN A 135 -0.47 -9.48 -1.18
N SER A 136 0.86 -9.52 -1.06
CA SER A 136 1.77 -9.42 -2.20
C SER A 136 1.61 -10.62 -3.13
N ILE A 137 1.51 -11.84 -2.58
CA ILE A 137 1.25 -13.05 -3.36
C ILE A 137 -0.08 -12.95 -4.09
N LEU A 138 -1.16 -12.56 -3.40
CA LEU A 138 -2.49 -12.40 -4.01
C LEU A 138 -2.47 -11.37 -5.15
N THR A 139 -1.76 -10.25 -4.95
CA THR A 139 -1.67 -9.20 -5.97
C THR A 139 -0.85 -9.64 -7.19
N ILE A 140 0.18 -10.47 -7.00
CA ILE A 140 0.92 -11.08 -8.11
C ILE A 140 0.00 -12.02 -8.90
N LEU A 141 -0.82 -12.83 -8.22
CA LEU A 141 -1.80 -13.69 -8.90
C LEU A 141 -2.81 -12.88 -9.71
N ASP A 142 -3.34 -11.79 -9.14
CA ASP A 142 -4.23 -10.87 -9.86
C ASP A 142 -3.56 -10.27 -11.10
N LEU A 143 -2.27 -9.90 -11.00
CA LEU A 143 -1.49 -9.41 -12.14
C LEU A 143 -1.39 -10.46 -13.25
N ILE A 144 -1.10 -11.72 -12.91
CA ILE A 144 -1.00 -12.82 -13.86
C ILE A 144 -2.35 -13.04 -14.57
N ILE A 145 -3.46 -13.02 -13.82
CA ILE A 145 -4.81 -13.19 -14.37
C ILE A 145 -5.13 -12.07 -15.36
N VAL A 146 -4.88 -10.80 -15.00
CA VAL A 146 -5.14 -9.65 -15.88
C VAL A 146 -4.30 -9.73 -17.17
N ILE A 147 -3.04 -10.16 -17.07
CA ILE A 147 -2.18 -10.35 -18.25
C ILE A 147 -2.69 -11.49 -19.15
N ALA A 148 -3.14 -12.61 -18.55
CA ALA A 148 -3.65 -13.76 -19.29
C ALA A 148 -4.97 -13.45 -20.01
N ASP A 149 -5.86 -12.71 -19.36
CA ASP A 149 -7.17 -12.34 -19.90
C ASP A 149 -7.03 -11.42 -21.12
N GLN A 150 -6.19 -10.39 -21.02
CA GLN A 150 -5.94 -9.48 -22.14
C GLN A 150 -5.29 -10.17 -23.34
N ARG A 151 -4.38 -11.13 -23.12
CA ARG A 151 -3.86 -11.95 -24.21
C ARG A 151 -4.95 -12.75 -24.93
N ARG A 152 -5.99 -13.19 -24.23
CA ARG A 152 -7.12 -13.89 -24.86
C ARG A 152 -7.93 -12.93 -25.73
N GLU A 153 -8.27 -11.75 -25.20
CA GLU A 153 -9.01 -10.72 -25.96
C GLU A 153 -8.27 -10.32 -27.24
N ASP A 154 -6.95 -10.09 -27.17
CA ASP A 154 -6.13 -9.74 -28.32
C ASP A 154 -6.18 -10.84 -29.41
N VAL A 155 -6.11 -12.12 -29.02
CA VAL A 155 -6.19 -13.26 -29.95
C VAL A 155 -7.57 -13.35 -30.60
N TYR A 156 -8.66 -13.17 -29.84
CA TYR A 156 -10.01 -13.19 -30.39
C TYR A 156 -10.25 -12.05 -31.40
N SER A 157 -9.75 -10.84 -31.12
CA SER A 157 -9.89 -9.71 -32.05
C SER A 157 -9.16 -9.95 -33.39
N LEU A 158 -7.99 -10.59 -33.35
CA LEU A 158 -7.22 -10.92 -34.56
C LEU A 158 -7.92 -12.00 -35.39
N ASP A 159 -8.56 -12.98 -34.75
CA ASP A 159 -9.35 -14.00 -35.43
C ASP A 159 -10.62 -13.42 -36.07
N GLU A 160 -11.28 -12.45 -35.43
CA GLU A 160 -12.41 -11.74 -36.04
C GLU A 160 -11.99 -10.88 -37.22
N GLU A 161 -10.88 -10.13 -37.11
CA GLU A 161 -10.34 -9.37 -38.25
C GLU A 161 -9.97 -10.30 -39.41
N ARG A 162 -9.30 -11.43 -39.14
CA ARG A 162 -8.97 -12.43 -40.15
C ARG A 162 -10.21 -12.97 -40.85
N LYS A 163 -11.25 -13.34 -40.10
CA LYS A 163 -12.52 -13.80 -40.65
C LYS A 163 -13.18 -12.71 -41.51
N ALA A 164 -13.21 -11.47 -41.05
CA ALA A 164 -13.76 -10.34 -41.81
C ALA A 164 -12.99 -10.12 -43.12
N THR A 165 -11.65 -10.18 -43.10
CA THR A 165 -10.83 -10.06 -44.31
C THR A 165 -11.00 -11.24 -45.27
N MET A 166 -11.15 -12.47 -44.78
CA MET A 166 -11.41 -13.64 -45.63
C MET A 166 -12.77 -13.52 -46.33
N ILE A 167 -13.81 -13.11 -45.60
CA ILE A 167 -15.15 -12.88 -46.19
C ILE A 167 -15.10 -11.77 -47.25
N ALA A 168 -14.38 -10.68 -46.98
CA ALA A 168 -14.21 -9.59 -47.95
C ALA A 168 -13.45 -10.03 -49.21
N ALA A 169 -12.40 -10.85 -49.07
CA ALA A 169 -11.62 -11.38 -50.19
C ALA A 169 -12.44 -12.36 -51.05
N GLU A 170 -13.26 -13.20 -50.42
CA GLU A 170 -14.18 -14.11 -51.10
C GLU A 170 -15.24 -13.35 -51.92
N GLN A 171 -15.79 -12.25 -51.37
CA GLN A 171 -16.73 -11.38 -52.08
C GLN A 171 -16.10 -10.66 -53.29
N LEU A 172 -14.78 -10.43 -53.27
CA LEU A 172 -14.03 -9.81 -54.36
C LEU A 172 -13.54 -10.83 -55.41
N GLY A 173 -13.86 -12.11 -55.25
CA GLY A 173 -13.44 -13.17 -56.19
C GLY A 173 -11.94 -13.48 -56.16
N VAL A 174 -11.23 -13.01 -55.13
CA VAL A 174 -9.80 -13.29 -54.95
C VAL A 174 -9.67 -14.60 -54.19
N LYS A 175 -9.13 -15.65 -54.84
CA LYS A 175 -8.75 -16.87 -54.13
C LYS A 175 -7.61 -16.56 -53.18
N VAL A 176 -7.90 -16.62 -51.88
CA VAL A 176 -6.88 -16.61 -50.83
C VAL A 176 -6.41 -18.05 -50.66
N GLU A 177 -5.23 -18.37 -51.20
CA GLU A 177 -4.49 -19.61 -50.87
C GLU A 177 -3.63 -19.42 -49.63
#